data_AF-A0A0H3ZYW7-F1
#
_entry.id   AF-A0A0H3ZYW7-F1
#
_cell.length_a   1.000
_cell.length_b   1.000
_cell.length_c   1.000
_cell.angle_alpha   90.00
_cell.angle_beta   90.00
_cell.angle_gamma   90.00
#
_symmetry.space_group_name_H-M   'P 1'
#
loop_
_entity.id
_entity.type
_entity.pdbx_description
1 polymer ?
#
loop_
_entity_poly.entity_id
_entity_poly.type
_entity_poly.pdbx_seq_one_letter_code
_entity_poly.pdbx_strand_id
1 'polypeptide(L)'
;MEKEILGYITCRTCMTPKAIMQGSGKRKEYVYGRCECGPDNRCGKPAQLEMKGFKSLADIELEIETIKNGKPTLNEPKPEPQPEPKPVVNQPQPDSEPKPMGTAACVGIGAVTGFVLGGVFKVLKAVA
;
A
#
# COMPACT_ATOMS: atom_id res chain seq x y z
N MET A 1 -18.35 12.04 10.35
CA MET A 1 -18.41 10.59 10.55
C MET A 1 -17.06 10.17 11.08
N GLU A 2 -16.98 9.93 12.38
CA GLU A 2 -15.78 9.42 13.02
C GLU A 2 -15.55 8.01 12.51
N LYS A 3 -14.33 7.72 12.07
CA LYS A 3 -13.98 6.40 11.57
C LYS A 3 -13.34 5.62 12.71
N GLU A 4 -13.77 4.39 12.87
CA GLU A 4 -13.25 3.49 13.89
C GLU A 4 -11.74 3.29 13.72
N ILE A 5 -11.01 3.46 14.83
CA ILE A 5 -9.58 3.24 14.89
C ILE A 5 -9.36 1.76 15.17
N LEU A 6 -8.75 1.05 14.23
CA LEU A 6 -8.44 -0.37 14.37
C LEU A 6 -7.27 -0.61 15.33
N GLY A 7 -6.32 0.34 15.36
CA GLY A 7 -5.14 0.30 16.21
C GLY A 7 -4.12 1.35 15.79
N TYR A 8 -2.88 1.18 16.25
CA TYR A 8 -1.80 2.14 16.04
C TYR A 8 -0.53 1.47 15.51
N ILE A 9 0.29 2.25 14.83
CA ILE A 9 1.66 1.87 14.45
C ILE A 9 2.62 3.03 14.72
N THR A 10 3.88 2.71 15.00
CA THR A 10 4.92 3.73 15.20
C THR A 10 5.19 4.51 13.91
N CYS A 11 4.99 5.84 13.93
CA CYS A 11 5.40 6.67 12.80
C CYS A 11 6.91 6.91 12.84
N ARG A 12 7.63 6.48 11.81
CA ARG A 12 9.09 6.66 11.72
C ARG A 12 9.55 8.11 11.49
N THR A 13 8.61 9.03 11.20
CA THR A 13 8.92 10.44 10.91
C THR A 13 8.71 11.33 12.13
N CYS A 14 7.50 11.32 12.72
CA CYS A 14 7.20 12.14 13.90
C CYS A 14 7.38 11.40 15.23
N MET A 15 7.63 10.08 15.22
CA MET A 15 7.74 9.26 16.44
C MET A 15 6.51 9.40 17.36
N THR A 16 5.32 9.46 16.74
CA THR A 16 4.02 9.45 17.42
C THR A 16 3.17 8.28 16.95
N PRO A 17 2.17 7.83 17.74
CA PRO A 17 1.26 6.77 17.33
C PRO A 17 0.46 7.17 16.09
N LYS A 18 0.64 6.42 15.01
CA LYS A 18 -0.14 6.58 13.78
C LYS A 18 -1.39 5.73 13.87
N ALA A 19 -2.56 6.37 13.95
CA ALA A 19 -3.84 5.69 13.99
C ALA A 19 -4.14 5.04 12.64
N ILE A 20 -4.49 3.76 12.65
CA ILE A 20 -4.88 2.97 11.48
C ILE A 20 -6.40 2.86 11.43
N MET A 21 -6.97 3.18 10.28
CA MET A 21 -8.42 3.17 10.04
C MET A 21 -8.74 2.39 8.77
N GLN A 22 -9.93 1.79 8.74
CA GLN A 22 -10.43 1.10 7.56
C GLN A 22 -10.84 2.10 6.47
N GLY A 23 -10.42 1.82 5.23
CA GLY A 23 -10.88 2.55 4.05
C GLY A 23 -12.39 2.36 3.82
N SER A 24 -13.01 3.28 3.07
CA SER A 24 -14.43 3.20 2.72
C SER A 24 -14.63 3.15 1.19
N GLY A 25 -15.82 2.74 0.76
CA GLY A 25 -16.19 2.66 -0.66
C GLY A 25 -15.25 1.77 -1.48
N LYS A 26 -14.68 2.34 -2.55
CA LYS A 26 -13.75 1.63 -3.45
C LYS A 26 -12.45 1.16 -2.77
N ARG A 27 -12.13 1.68 -1.57
CA ARG A 27 -10.91 1.34 -0.82
C ARG A 27 -11.19 0.55 0.46
N LYS A 28 -12.37 -0.07 0.57
CA LYS A 28 -12.77 -0.87 1.73
C LYS A 28 -11.86 -2.05 2.05
N GLU A 29 -10.96 -2.45 1.14
CA GLU A 29 -10.01 -3.55 1.35
C GLU A 29 -8.66 -3.09 1.92
N TYR A 30 -8.43 -1.77 1.92
CA TYR A 30 -7.19 -1.16 2.34
C TYR A 30 -7.37 -0.43 3.66
N VAL A 31 -6.32 -0.47 4.48
CA VAL A 31 -6.20 0.39 5.65
C VAL A 31 -5.38 1.63 5.28
N TYR A 32 -5.62 2.72 6.00
CA TYR A 32 -4.81 3.93 5.87
C TYR A 32 -4.48 4.47 7.25
N GLY A 33 -3.34 5.15 7.35
CA GLY A 33 -2.86 5.72 8.60
C GLY A 33 -3.08 7.23 8.67
N ARG A 34 -3.18 7.77 9.89
CA ARG A 34 -3.10 9.20 10.14
C ARG A 34 -2.29 9.48 11.39
N CYS A 35 -1.36 10.43 11.26
CA CYS A 35 -0.56 10.97 12.35
C CYS A 35 -0.38 12.48 12.13
N GLU A 36 0.43 13.11 12.95
CA GLU A 36 0.74 14.54 12.84
C GLU A 36 1.41 14.91 11.51
N CYS A 37 2.21 14.01 10.93
CA CYS A 37 2.80 14.22 9.60
C CYS A 37 1.78 14.26 8.46
N GLY A 38 0.54 13.83 8.71
CA GLY A 38 -0.51 13.72 7.70
C GLY A 38 -0.98 12.29 7.43
N PRO A 39 -1.77 12.11 6.36
CA PRO A 39 -2.37 10.82 6.00
C PRO A 39 -1.39 9.92 5.24
N ASP A 40 -1.39 8.62 5.57
CA ASP A 40 -0.67 7.56 4.86
C ASP A 40 -1.65 6.70 4.08
N ASN A 41 -1.78 6.97 2.78
CA ASN A 41 -2.74 6.34 1.88
C ASN A 41 -2.10 5.30 0.94
N ARG A 42 -0.93 4.76 1.31
CA ARG A 42 -0.19 3.82 0.45
C ARG A 42 -0.93 2.47 0.34
N CYS A 43 -1.37 2.10 -0.87
CA CYS A 43 -2.09 0.84 -1.13
C CYS A 43 -1.19 -0.32 -1.58
N GLY A 44 0.14 -0.14 -1.63
CA GLY A 44 1.06 -1.19 -2.03
C GLY A 44 1.07 -2.37 -1.03
N LYS A 45 1.18 -3.61 -1.54
CA LYS A 45 1.24 -4.84 -0.73
C LYS A 45 2.15 -4.73 0.51
N PRO A 46 3.42 -4.30 0.42
CA PRO A 46 4.29 -4.20 1.59
C PRO A 46 3.79 -3.18 2.62
N ALA A 47 3.29 -2.02 2.16
CA ALA A 47 2.77 -1.00 3.06
C ALA A 47 1.50 -1.45 3.78
N GLN A 48 0.63 -2.19 3.08
CA GLN A 48 -0.59 -2.75 3.67
C GLN A 48 -0.29 -3.88 4.65
N LEU A 49 0.74 -4.69 4.42
CA LEU A 49 1.21 -5.69 5.39
C LEU A 49 1.72 -5.01 6.67
N GLU A 50 2.52 -3.95 6.54
CA GLU A 50 3.01 -3.17 7.69
C GLU A 50 1.84 -2.53 8.47
N MET A 51 0.92 -1.84 7.78
CA MET A 51 -0.20 -1.16 8.44
C MET A 51 -1.24 -2.11 9.04
N LYS A 52 -1.38 -3.34 8.53
CA LYS A 52 -2.26 -4.36 9.12
C LYS A 52 -1.67 -4.99 10.38
N GLY A 53 -0.37 -4.81 10.64
CA GLY A 53 0.28 -5.22 11.88
C GLY A 53 0.12 -4.22 13.03
N PHE A 54 -1.02 -3.50 13.07
CA PHE A 54 -1.29 -2.50 14.10
C PHE A 54 -1.39 -3.13 15.49
N LYS A 55 -1.02 -2.36 16.52
CA LYS A 55 -1.03 -2.77 17.93
C LYS A 55 -1.90 -1.82 18.77
N SER A 56 -2.01 -2.10 20.06
CA SER A 56 -2.66 -1.19 21.00
C SER A 56 -1.84 0.09 21.15
N LEU A 57 -2.48 1.15 21.63
CA LEU A 57 -1.83 2.45 21.85
C LEU A 57 -0.67 2.32 22.85
N ALA A 58 -0.87 1.57 23.94
CA ALA A 58 0.14 1.38 24.98
C ALA A 58 1.40 0.67 24.47
N ASP A 59 1.25 -0.35 23.61
CA ASP A 59 2.40 -1.06 23.03
C ASP A 59 3.25 -0.13 22.16
N ILE A 60 2.60 0.72 21.37
CA ILE A 60 3.27 1.68 20.47
C ILE A 60 3.95 2.79 21.26
N GLU A 61 3.35 3.27 22.34
CA GLU A 61 4.00 4.24 23.23
C GLU A 61 5.27 3.63 23.86
N LEU A 62 5.19 2.39 24.35
CA LEU A 62 6.36 1.67 24.85
C LEU A 62 7.45 1.48 23.79
N GLU A 63 7.06 1.14 22.55
CA GLU A 63 8.00 1.05 21.43
C GLU A 63 8.67 2.39 21.14
N ILE A 64 7.91 3.47 21.10
CA ILE A 64 8.42 4.83 20.86
C ILE A 64 9.39 5.24 21.97
N GLU A 65 9.06 4.98 23.23
CA GLU A 65 9.94 5.25 24.38
C GLU A 65 11.21 4.42 24.32
N THR A 66 11.11 3.14 23.97
CA THR A 66 12.24 2.23 23.78
C THR A 66 13.20 2.76 22.70
N ILE A 67 12.65 3.19 21.56
CA ILE A 67 13.42 3.77 20.46
C ILE A 67 14.06 5.10 20.86
N LYS A 68 13.33 5.98 21.57
CA LYS A 68 13.83 7.28 22.05
C LYS A 68 14.94 7.14 23.09
N ASN A 69 14.83 6.16 23.98
CA ASN A 69 15.78 5.92 25.05
C ASN A 69 17.03 5.12 24.60
N GLY A 70 17.15 4.82 23.30
CA GLY A 70 18.34 4.20 22.72
C GLY A 70 18.61 2.78 23.20
N LYS A 71 17.64 2.12 23.87
CA LYS A 71 17.68 0.68 24.10
C LYS A 71 16.91 0.03 22.96
N PRO A 72 17.53 -0.42 21.88
CA PRO A 72 16.85 -1.33 20.98
C PRO A 72 16.54 -2.60 21.78
N THR A 73 15.28 -2.81 22.15
CA THR A 73 14.81 -4.16 22.47
C THR A 73 14.77 -4.90 21.14
N LEU A 74 15.95 -5.32 20.69
CA LEU A 74 16.13 -6.39 19.72
C LEU A 74 15.53 -7.62 20.40
N ASN A 75 14.22 -7.81 20.26
CA ASN A 75 13.66 -9.14 20.39
C ASN A 75 14.35 -9.95 19.31
N GLU A 76 15.27 -10.79 19.77
CA GLU A 76 15.97 -11.79 18.99
C GLU A 76 14.98 -12.47 18.03
N PRO A 77 15.36 -12.72 16.77
CA PRO A 77 14.57 -13.58 15.91
C PRO A 77 14.37 -14.90 16.65
N LYS A 78 13.12 -15.23 16.96
CA LYS A 78 12.71 -16.56 17.39
C LYS A 78 13.39 -17.58 16.45
N PRO A 79 14.16 -18.57 16.95
CA PRO A 79 14.77 -19.56 16.07
C PRO A 79 13.66 -20.27 15.29
N GLU A 80 13.64 -20.10 13.97
CA GLU A 80 12.88 -21.00 13.10
C GLU A 80 13.48 -22.41 13.28
N PRO A 81 12.69 -23.43 13.62
CA PRO A 81 13.15 -24.81 13.56
C PRO A 81 13.52 -25.13 12.11
N GLN A 82 14.80 -25.47 11.88
CA GLN A 82 15.26 -25.98 10.59
C GLN A 82 14.41 -27.20 10.20
N PRO A 83 13.76 -27.21 9.04
CA PRO A 83 13.26 -28.45 8.46
C PRO A 83 14.44 -29.16 7.79
N GLU A 84 14.71 -30.38 8.26
CA GLU A 84 15.69 -31.33 7.73
C GLU A 84 15.65 -31.49 6.20
N PRO A 85 16.80 -31.82 5.57
CA PRO A 85 16.91 -31.90 4.12
C PRO A 85 16.13 -33.09 3.56
N LYS A 86 15.13 -32.82 2.72
CA LYS A 86 14.50 -33.85 1.88
C LYS A 86 15.37 -34.09 0.64
N PRO A 87 15.79 -35.33 0.34
CA PRO A 87 16.47 -35.64 -0.90
C PRO A 87 15.40 -35.84 -1.98
N VAL A 88 15.35 -34.94 -2.97
CA VAL A 88 14.60 -35.20 -4.21
C VAL A 88 15.49 -34.86 -5.39
N VAL A 89 16.01 -35.94 -5.97
CA VAL A 89 16.51 -36.06 -7.33
C VAL A 89 15.54 -35.40 -8.31
N ASN A 90 16.01 -34.48 -9.16
CA ASN A 90 15.64 -34.43 -10.57
C ASN A 90 16.63 -33.58 -11.37
N GLN A 91 16.88 -34.05 -12.58
CA GLN A 91 17.91 -33.67 -13.55
C GLN A 91 17.43 -32.50 -14.45
N PRO A 92 18.15 -32.12 -15.52
CA PRO A 92 18.83 -30.84 -15.74
C PRO A 92 17.99 -29.69 -16.36
N GLN A 93 18.54 -28.47 -16.24
CA GLN A 93 18.08 -27.20 -16.84
C GLN A 93 17.79 -27.29 -18.35
N PRO A 94 16.89 -26.42 -18.83
CA PRO A 94 17.22 -25.63 -20.01
C PRO A 94 17.11 -24.13 -19.72
N ASP A 95 18.20 -23.41 -20.01
CA ASP A 95 18.28 -21.96 -20.12
C ASP A 95 17.20 -21.41 -21.05
N SER A 96 16.50 -20.36 -20.61
CA SER A 96 15.72 -19.49 -21.48
C SER A 96 15.47 -18.14 -20.84
N GLU A 97 16.36 -17.20 -21.14
CA GLU A 97 16.03 -15.79 -21.40
C GLU A 97 16.87 -15.38 -22.63
N PRO A 98 16.40 -14.45 -23.50
CA PRO A 98 16.02 -13.11 -23.07
C PRO A 98 14.75 -12.51 -23.73
N LYS A 99 14.22 -11.49 -23.04
CA LYS A 99 13.23 -10.51 -23.51
C LYS A 99 13.51 -9.96 -24.91
N PRO A 100 12.45 -9.48 -25.60
CA PRO A 100 12.56 -8.23 -26.34
C PRO A 100 11.66 -7.15 -25.72
N MET A 101 12.27 -5.99 -25.48
CA MET A 101 11.63 -4.70 -25.33
C MET A 101 10.64 -4.46 -26.48
N GLY A 102 9.41 -4.05 -26.14
CA GLY A 102 8.38 -3.67 -27.10
C GLY A 102 7.67 -2.40 -26.65
N THR A 103 8.24 -1.27 -27.04
CA THR A 103 7.79 0.09 -26.82
C THR A 103 6.47 0.39 -27.55
N ALA A 104 5.59 1.16 -26.91
CA ALA A 104 4.58 2.06 -27.49
C ALA A 104 3.47 1.48 -28.39
N ALA A 105 2.23 1.38 -27.87
CA ALA A 105 1.00 1.54 -28.65
C ALA A 105 -0.25 1.69 -27.75
N CYS A 106 -0.45 2.83 -27.08
CA CYS A 106 -1.74 3.22 -26.49
C CYS A 106 -2.05 4.70 -26.73
N VAL A 107 -1.87 5.15 -27.96
CA VAL A 107 -2.41 6.43 -28.45
C VAL A 107 -3.22 6.09 -29.69
N GLY A 108 -4.55 6.14 -29.64
CA GLY A 108 -5.30 5.95 -30.90
C GLY A 108 -6.79 5.66 -30.90
N ILE A 109 -7.55 5.62 -29.80
CA ILE A 109 -9.00 5.33 -29.89
C ILE A 109 -9.87 6.18 -28.94
N GLY A 110 -9.48 7.43 -28.69
CA GLY A 110 -10.24 8.35 -27.81
C GLY A 110 -10.80 9.61 -28.48
N ALA A 111 -10.45 9.89 -29.73
CA ALA A 111 -10.70 11.20 -30.36
C ALA A 111 -11.92 11.27 -31.28
N VAL A 112 -12.57 10.14 -31.61
CA VAL A 112 -13.63 10.12 -32.65
C VAL A 112 -15.05 10.19 -32.05
N THR A 113 -15.25 9.79 -30.79
CA THR A 113 -16.59 9.77 -30.16
C THR A 113 -16.98 11.08 -29.45
N GLY A 114 -16.05 12.02 -29.27
CA GLY A 114 -16.31 13.30 -28.59
C GLY A 114 -16.95 14.38 -29.47
N PHE A 115 -16.88 14.25 -30.80
CA PHE A 115 -17.29 15.33 -31.71
C PHE A 115 -18.77 15.28 -32.13
N VAL A 116 -19.46 14.14 -31.94
CA VAL A 116 -20.87 14.00 -32.34
C VAL A 116 -21.84 14.50 -31.25
N LEU A 117 -21.47 14.43 -29.97
CA LEU A 117 -22.30 14.92 -28.85
C LEU A 117 -22.02 16.39 -28.47
N GLY A 118 -20.83 16.91 -28.76
CA GLY A 118 -20.48 18.31 -28.49
C GLY A 118 -21.00 19.32 -29.52
N GLY A 119 -21.30 18.89 -30.75
CA GLY A 119 -21.79 19.77 -31.83
C GLY A 119 -23.24 20.22 -31.68
N VAL A 120 -24.09 19.40 -31.06
CA VAL A 120 -25.54 19.68 -30.96
C VAL A 120 -25.85 20.74 -29.90
N PHE A 121 -25.06 20.84 -28.83
CA PHE A 121 -25.27 21.83 -27.77
C PHE A 121 -24.90 23.27 -28.15
N LYS A 122 -24.10 23.48 -29.20
CA LYS A 122 -23.63 24.82 -29.58
C LYS A 122 -24.60 25.57 -30.52
N VAL A 123 -25.58 24.89 -31.11
CA VAL A 123 -26.59 25.52 -31.99
C VAL A 123 -27.79 26.02 -31.18
N LEU A 124 -28.18 25.33 -30.10
CA LEU A 124 -29.31 25.74 -29.25
C LEU A 124 -29.05 27.02 -28.43
N LYS A 125 -27.77 27.43 -28.24
CA LYS A 125 -27.43 28.67 -27.53
C LYS A 125 -27.25 29.90 -28.43
N ALA A 126 -27.40 29.75 -29.76
CA ALA A 126 -27.28 30.85 -30.71
C ALA A 126 -28.65 31.36 -31.22
N VAL A 127 -29.77 30.82 -30.70
CA VAL A 127 -31.14 31.27 -31.01
C VAL A 127 -31.93 31.44 -29.70
N ALA A 128 -31.35 32.20 -28.77
CA ALA A 128 -32.03 32.80 -27.62
C ALA A 128 -31.46 34.20 -27.40
#